data_AF-A0A534B2J9-F1
#
_entry.id   AF-A0A534B2J9-F1
#
_cell.length_a   1.000
_cell.length_b   1.000
_cell.length_c   1.000
_cell.angle_alpha   90.00
_cell.angle_beta   90.00
_cell.angle_gamma   90.00
#
_symmetry.space_group_name_H-M   'P 1'
#
loop_
_entity.id
_entity.type
_entity.pdbx_description
1 polymer ?
#
loop_
_entity_poly.entity_id
_entity_poly.type
_entity_poly.pdbx_seq_one_letter_code
_entity_poly.pdbx_strand_id
1 'polypeptide(L)'
;MSTQPHSAEQALQPTAVRAPHGDSVRKPDDDQVADHDHALKWREMLRIALVATAAACVWWHLWEPSLRISPIGLLGLIGGGWPIFKEAVENLLAKRMTMELSMAIAIIAAAAISEFFTALVITLFVLIAEVLEGMTVSRGRRAIRDLLDFLPRAVSVRRGGGVAEVDTEALAVGDAVLVNPGGRIPVDGTVIA
;
A
#
# COMPACT_ATOMS: atom_id res chain seq x y z
N MET A 1 46.22 11.78 76.79
CA MET A 1 44.93 12.05 77.45
C MET A 1 43.89 12.14 76.34
N SER A 2 42.94 11.19 76.31
CA SER A 2 41.67 11.19 75.54
C SER A 2 41.73 11.25 73.99
N THR A 3 40.89 10.60 73.18
CA THR A 3 39.98 9.43 73.17
C THR A 3 39.43 9.40 71.72
N GLN A 4 39.15 8.20 71.18
CA GLN A 4 38.49 7.92 69.87
C GLN A 4 37.08 8.57 69.71
N PRO A 5 36.20 8.24 68.70
CA PRO A 5 36.28 7.53 67.40
C PRO A 5 35.52 8.28 66.26
N HIS A 6 35.37 7.66 65.07
CA HIS A 6 34.14 7.58 64.23
C HIS A 6 34.51 7.38 62.74
N SER A 7 34.28 6.17 62.19
CA SER A 7 33.08 5.77 61.44
C SER A 7 33.23 6.07 59.94
N ALA A 8 33.52 5.06 59.11
CA ALA A 8 32.49 4.31 58.39
C ALA A 8 31.74 5.16 57.34
N GLU A 9 32.43 5.55 56.27
CA GLU A 9 31.82 6.08 55.03
C GLU A 9 32.55 5.50 53.81
N GLN A 10 32.49 4.18 53.65
CA GLN A 10 33.00 3.50 52.45
C GLN A 10 31.90 2.71 51.74
N ALA A 11 30.65 3.17 51.84
CA ALA A 11 29.51 2.56 51.21
C ALA A 11 29.03 3.42 50.02
N LEU A 12 28.94 2.77 48.86
CA LEU A 12 28.03 3.09 47.75
C LEU A 12 28.45 4.24 46.83
N GLN A 13 29.50 4.03 46.03
CA GLN A 13 29.53 4.61 44.69
C GLN A 13 28.64 3.74 43.78
N PRO A 14 27.55 4.27 43.20
CA PRO A 14 26.81 3.53 42.18
C PRO A 14 27.70 3.44 40.94
N THR A 15 28.04 2.22 40.55
CA THR A 15 28.67 1.91 39.27
C THR A 15 27.77 2.45 38.16
N ALA A 16 28.12 3.62 37.61
CA ALA A 16 27.46 4.16 36.44
C ALA A 16 27.69 3.20 35.28
N VAL A 17 26.67 2.40 34.98
CA VAL A 17 26.59 1.59 33.76
C VAL A 17 26.61 2.58 32.59
N ARG A 18 27.72 2.64 31.85
CA ARG A 18 27.83 3.37 30.59
C ARG A 18 26.80 2.79 29.62
N ALA A 19 25.79 3.58 29.25
CA ALA A 19 24.98 3.31 28.08
C ALA A 19 25.88 3.34 26.83
N PRO A 20 25.83 2.34 25.93
CA PRO A 20 26.53 2.43 24.66
C PRO A 20 25.90 3.55 23.82
N HIS A 21 26.76 4.29 23.13
CA HIS A 21 26.40 5.31 22.15
C HIS A 21 25.34 4.77 21.19
N GLY A 22 24.23 5.50 21.06
CA GLY A 22 23.25 5.25 20.02
C GLY A 22 23.93 5.48 18.67
N ASP A 23 24.18 4.39 17.95
CA ASP A 23 24.41 4.44 16.52
C ASP A 23 23.21 5.14 15.90
N SER A 24 23.44 6.33 15.34
CA SER A 24 22.48 7.01 14.50
C SER A 24 22.24 6.13 13.28
N VAL A 25 21.22 5.27 13.35
CA VAL A 25 20.68 4.53 12.23
C VAL A 25 20.35 5.56 11.15
N ARG A 26 21.21 5.61 10.13
CA ARG A 26 20.99 6.40 8.93
C ARG A 26 19.69 5.91 8.32
N LYS A 27 18.62 6.72 8.41
CA LYS A 27 17.40 6.47 7.64
C LYS A 27 17.81 6.44 6.16
N PRO A 28 17.43 5.40 5.39
CA PRO A 28 17.58 5.45 3.94
C PRO A 28 16.82 6.66 3.41
N ASP A 29 17.39 7.37 2.45
CA ASP A 29 16.75 8.49 1.77
C ASP A 29 15.48 7.98 1.04
N ASP A 30 14.30 8.23 1.61
CA ASP A 30 12.98 7.82 1.08
C ASP A 30 12.54 8.67 -0.15
N ASP A 31 13.41 9.56 -0.64
CA ASP A 31 13.06 10.60 -1.61
C ASP A 31 12.97 10.10 -3.07
N GLN A 32 13.43 8.88 -3.36
CA GLN A 32 13.41 8.32 -4.73
C GLN A 32 12.16 7.47 -5.06
N VAL A 33 11.38 7.06 -4.04
CA VAL A 33 10.21 6.18 -4.25
C VAL A 33 8.94 6.95 -4.62
N ALA A 34 8.86 8.24 -4.28
CA ALA A 34 7.63 9.04 -4.47
C ALA A 34 7.35 9.48 -5.92
N ASP A 35 8.37 9.65 -6.76
CA ASP A 35 8.20 10.25 -8.10
C ASP A 35 7.53 9.31 -9.12
N HIS A 36 7.73 7.99 -8.97
CA HIS A 36 7.16 6.99 -9.89
C HIS A 36 5.66 6.78 -9.70
N ASP A 37 5.14 6.94 -8.48
CA ASP A 37 3.72 6.72 -8.17
C ASP A 37 2.80 7.85 -8.68
N HIS A 38 3.31 9.07 -8.80
CA HIS A 38 2.53 10.21 -9.30
C HIS A 38 2.39 10.20 -10.83
N ALA A 39 3.44 9.79 -11.55
CA ALA A 39 3.44 9.72 -13.01
C ALA A 39 2.44 8.67 -13.54
N LEU A 40 2.27 7.55 -12.85
CA LEU A 40 1.31 6.50 -13.20
C LEU A 40 -0.14 6.99 -13.05
N LYS A 41 -0.46 7.61 -11.90
CA LYS A 41 -1.80 8.16 -11.61
C LYS A 41 -2.20 9.27 -12.58
N TRP A 42 -1.26 10.16 -12.93
CA TRP A 42 -1.56 11.24 -13.87
C TRP A 42 -1.89 10.71 -15.26
N ARG A 43 -1.19 9.65 -15.73
CA ARG A 43 -1.49 9.00 -17.02
C ARG A 43 -2.87 8.36 -17.03
N GLU A 44 -3.29 7.72 -15.94
CA GLU A 44 -4.63 7.14 -15.80
C GLU A 44 -5.71 8.23 -15.84
N MET A 45 -5.53 9.31 -15.07
CA MET A 45 -6.43 10.47 -15.10
C MET A 45 -6.52 11.11 -16.49
N LEU A 46 -5.39 11.28 -17.18
CA LEU A 46 -5.38 11.80 -18.55
C LEU A 46 -6.14 10.90 -19.53
N ARG A 47 -6.02 9.57 -19.41
CA ARG A 47 -6.76 8.62 -20.24
C ARG A 47 -8.26 8.70 -19.98
N ILE A 48 -8.67 8.71 -18.71
CA ILE A 48 -10.07 8.85 -18.32
C ILE A 48 -10.64 10.17 -18.86
N ALA A 49 -9.91 11.29 -18.70
CA ALA A 49 -10.31 12.59 -19.22
C ALA A 49 -10.41 12.59 -20.75
N LEU A 50 -9.49 11.93 -21.46
CA LEU A 50 -9.52 11.78 -22.91
C LEU A 50 -10.76 11.01 -23.37
N VAL A 51 -11.09 9.88 -22.74
CA VAL A 51 -12.28 9.09 -23.08
C VAL A 51 -13.56 9.85 -22.76
N ALA A 52 -13.63 10.50 -21.60
CA ALA A 52 -14.78 11.32 -21.21
C ALA A 52 -15.02 12.47 -22.19
N THR A 53 -13.94 13.15 -22.62
CA THR A 53 -14.01 14.22 -23.61
C THR A 53 -14.45 13.67 -24.97
N ALA A 54 -13.92 12.54 -25.41
CA ALA A 54 -14.35 11.89 -26.65
C ALA A 54 -15.83 11.48 -26.60
N ALA A 55 -16.30 10.93 -25.47
CA ALA A 55 -17.71 10.57 -25.27
C ALA A 55 -18.61 11.80 -25.33
N ALA A 56 -18.22 12.90 -24.68
CA ALA A 56 -18.93 14.17 -24.74
C ALA A 56 -18.97 14.74 -26.16
N CYS A 57 -17.86 14.71 -26.90
CA CYS A 57 -17.82 15.18 -28.30
C CYS A 57 -18.71 14.36 -29.22
N VAL A 58 -18.77 13.03 -29.04
CA VAL A 58 -19.67 12.15 -29.80
C VAL A 58 -21.13 12.43 -29.43
N TRP A 59 -21.44 12.62 -28.14
CA TRP A 59 -22.79 12.94 -27.68
C TRP A 59 -23.30 14.29 -28.20
N TRP A 60 -22.45 15.31 -28.19
CA TRP A 60 -22.81 16.65 -28.66
C TRP A 60 -22.96 16.77 -30.16
N HIS A 61 -22.70 15.69 -30.90
CA HIS A 61 -22.78 15.69 -32.35
C HIS A 61 -21.86 16.72 -33.01
N LEU A 62 -20.75 17.03 -32.34
CA LEU A 62 -19.90 18.17 -32.67
C LEU A 62 -19.19 18.02 -34.03
N TRP A 63 -19.21 16.81 -34.59
CA TRP A 63 -18.66 16.48 -35.90
C TRP A 63 -19.38 15.24 -36.46
N GLU A 64 -20.35 15.45 -37.33
CA GLU A 64 -20.84 14.39 -38.22
C GLU A 64 -20.18 14.54 -39.59
N PRO A 65 -19.01 13.94 -39.85
CA PRO A 65 -18.67 13.63 -41.23
C PRO A 65 -19.70 12.61 -41.71
N SER A 66 -20.16 12.73 -42.95
CA SER A 66 -21.20 11.90 -43.58
C SER A 66 -20.86 10.39 -43.74
N LEU A 67 -19.87 9.88 -42.99
CA LEU A 67 -19.54 8.47 -42.87
C LEU A 67 -20.10 7.91 -41.55
N ARG A 68 -20.61 6.69 -41.59
CA ARG A 68 -21.14 5.95 -40.42
C ARG A 68 -20.13 5.76 -39.27
N ILE A 69 -18.86 6.11 -39.47
CA ILE A 69 -17.77 5.90 -38.51
C ILE A 69 -17.34 7.26 -37.97
N SER A 70 -17.54 7.49 -36.66
CA SER A 70 -17.03 8.69 -36.00
C SER A 70 -15.53 8.58 -35.77
N PRO A 71 -14.68 9.40 -36.42
CA PRO A 71 -13.23 9.34 -36.23
C PRO A 71 -12.82 9.69 -34.79
N ILE A 72 -13.56 10.59 -34.14
CA ILE A 72 -13.34 10.97 -32.74
C ILE A 72 -13.65 9.79 -31.83
N GLY A 73 -14.74 9.07 -32.10
CA GLY A 73 -15.12 7.88 -31.35
C GLY A 73 -14.05 6.79 -31.43
N LEU A 74 -13.55 6.52 -32.63
CA LEU A 74 -12.50 5.53 -32.86
C LEU A 74 -11.17 5.92 -32.17
N LEU A 75 -10.74 7.18 -32.29
CA LEU A 75 -9.51 7.66 -31.64
C LEU A 75 -9.62 7.63 -30.12
N GLY A 76 -10.76 8.03 -29.56
CA GLY A 76 -11.02 7.94 -28.12
C GLY A 76 -10.99 6.50 -27.62
N LEU A 77 -11.56 5.58 -28.40
CA LEU A 77 -11.61 4.16 -28.05
C LEU A 77 -10.24 3.50 -28.14
N ILE A 78 -9.46 3.77 -29.19
CA ILE A 78 -8.12 3.21 -29.34
C ILE A 78 -7.19 3.81 -28.28
N GLY A 79 -7.25 5.12 -28.03
CA GLY A 79 -6.38 5.78 -27.06
C GLY A 79 -6.70 5.39 -25.62
N GLY A 80 -7.98 5.37 -25.25
CA GLY A 80 -8.44 5.08 -23.90
C GLY A 80 -8.60 3.59 -23.57
N GLY A 81 -9.07 2.81 -24.54
CA GLY A 81 -9.31 1.37 -24.40
C GLY A 81 -8.07 0.50 -24.62
N TRP A 82 -6.92 1.08 -24.99
CA TRP A 82 -5.67 0.35 -25.17
C TRP A 82 -5.30 -0.64 -24.05
N PRO A 83 -5.31 -0.26 -22.74
CA PRO A 83 -4.99 -1.19 -21.66
C PRO A 83 -5.95 -2.39 -21.61
N ILE A 84 -7.25 -2.12 -21.72
CA ILE A 84 -8.32 -3.13 -21.74
C ILE A 84 -8.11 -4.13 -22.87
N PHE A 85 -7.85 -3.63 -24.09
CA PHE A 85 -7.62 -4.51 -25.24
C PHE A 85 -6.33 -5.33 -25.09
N LYS A 86 -5.27 -4.73 -24.53
CA LYS A 86 -4.01 -5.44 -24.25
C LYS A 86 -4.25 -6.60 -23.28
N GLU A 87 -4.92 -6.35 -22.16
CA GLU A 87 -5.23 -7.37 -21.16
C GLU A 87 -6.17 -8.45 -21.71
N ALA A 88 -7.18 -8.07 -22.49
CA ALA A 88 -8.06 -9.04 -23.12
C ALA A 88 -7.31 -9.95 -24.10
N VAL A 89 -6.36 -9.42 -24.88
CA VAL A 89 -5.53 -10.24 -25.78
C VAL A 89 -4.63 -11.19 -24.98
N GLU A 90 -4.00 -10.72 -23.90
CA GLU A 90 -3.21 -11.57 -23.00
C GLU A 90 -4.04 -12.71 -22.40
N ASN A 91 -5.25 -12.40 -21.92
CA ASN A 91 -6.19 -13.37 -21.35
C ASN A 91 -6.70 -14.37 -22.41
N LEU A 92 -6.99 -13.91 -23.61
CA LEU A 92 -7.41 -14.75 -24.73
C LEU A 92 -6.29 -15.73 -25.14
N LEU A 93 -5.05 -15.25 -25.25
CA LEU A 93 -3.88 -16.06 -25.55
C LEU A 93 -3.62 -17.09 -24.44
N ALA A 94 -3.82 -16.71 -23.19
CA ALA A 94 -3.75 -17.60 -22.03
C ALA A 94 -4.94 -18.57 -21.92
N LYS A 95 -5.93 -18.49 -22.83
CA LYS A 95 -7.20 -19.26 -22.80
C LYS A 95 -7.96 -19.13 -21.48
N ARG A 96 -7.91 -17.95 -20.86
CA ARG A 96 -8.64 -17.63 -19.64
C ARG A 96 -9.88 -16.81 -19.99
N MET A 97 -11.03 -17.31 -19.58
CA MET A 97 -12.28 -16.55 -19.67
C MET A 97 -12.40 -15.66 -18.45
N THR A 98 -11.98 -14.41 -18.61
CA THR A 98 -11.99 -13.41 -17.55
C THR A 98 -13.02 -12.31 -17.83
N MET A 99 -13.29 -11.48 -16.82
CA MET A 99 -14.24 -10.37 -16.94
C MET A 99 -13.76 -9.35 -17.99
N GLU A 100 -12.45 -9.10 -18.02
CA GLU A 100 -11.78 -8.18 -18.93
C GLU A 100 -11.95 -8.63 -20.38
N LEU A 101 -11.86 -9.94 -20.66
CA LEU A 101 -12.09 -10.49 -22.00
C LEU A 101 -13.55 -10.27 -22.44
N SER A 102 -14.52 -10.60 -21.58
CA SER A 102 -15.94 -10.40 -21.87
C SER A 102 -16.27 -8.93 -22.18
N MET A 103 -15.71 -8.04 -21.37
CA MET A 103 -15.88 -6.60 -21.49
C MET A 103 -15.25 -6.04 -22.78
N ALA A 104 -14.04 -6.48 -23.13
CA ALA A 104 -13.41 -6.10 -24.40
C ALA A 104 -14.23 -6.56 -25.62
N ILE A 105 -14.80 -7.77 -25.57
CA ILE A 105 -15.70 -8.26 -26.63
C ILE A 105 -16.93 -7.35 -26.75
N ALA A 106 -17.54 -6.95 -25.63
CA ALA A 106 -18.70 -6.05 -25.63
C ALA A 106 -18.37 -4.68 -26.25
N ILE A 107 -17.21 -4.10 -25.89
CA ILE A 107 -16.73 -2.84 -26.43
C ILE A 107 -16.49 -2.94 -27.95
N ILE A 108 -15.84 -4.01 -28.41
CA ILE A 108 -15.59 -4.26 -29.83
C ILE A 108 -16.91 -4.44 -30.59
N ALA A 109 -17.87 -5.17 -30.01
CA ALA A 109 -19.18 -5.38 -30.63
C ALA A 109 -19.95 -4.06 -30.80
N ALA A 110 -19.94 -3.19 -29.78
CA ALA A 110 -20.55 -1.86 -29.86
C ALA A 110 -19.87 -0.99 -30.94
N ALA A 111 -18.54 -1.00 -31.01
CA ALA A 111 -17.79 -0.29 -32.04
C ALA A 111 -18.09 -0.84 -33.46
N ALA A 112 -18.27 -2.16 -33.61
CA ALA A 112 -18.56 -2.81 -34.89
C ALA A 112 -19.93 -2.41 -35.47
N ILE A 113 -20.93 -2.17 -34.62
CA ILE A 113 -22.24 -1.64 -35.03
C ILE A 113 -22.26 -0.11 -35.14
N SER A 114 -21.09 0.54 -35.06
CA SER A 114 -20.91 2.00 -35.08
C SER A 114 -21.52 2.75 -33.88
N GLU A 115 -21.79 2.05 -32.77
CA GLU A 115 -22.24 2.64 -31.50
C GLU A 115 -21.07 3.09 -30.64
N PHE A 116 -20.35 4.11 -31.13
CA PHE A 116 -19.15 4.61 -30.48
C PHE A 116 -19.43 5.29 -29.14
N PHE A 117 -20.56 5.96 -28.98
CA PHE A 117 -20.92 6.57 -27.70
C PHE A 117 -21.04 5.50 -26.61
N THR A 118 -21.78 4.44 -26.88
CA THR A 118 -21.94 3.30 -25.96
C THR A 118 -20.59 2.64 -25.65
N ALA A 119 -19.76 2.39 -26.65
CA ALA A 119 -18.42 1.82 -26.46
C ALA A 119 -17.53 2.69 -25.57
N LEU A 120 -17.54 4.01 -25.76
CA LEU A 120 -16.78 4.97 -24.96
C LEU A 120 -17.28 5.06 -23.53
N VAL A 121 -18.60 5.05 -23.31
CA VAL A 121 -19.20 5.08 -21.96
C VAL A 121 -18.82 3.83 -21.17
N ILE A 122 -18.91 2.64 -21.79
CA ILE A 122 -18.46 1.40 -21.15
C ILE A 122 -16.98 1.51 -20.80
N THR A 123 -16.13 1.90 -21.75
CA THR A 123 -14.69 2.09 -21.55
C THR A 123 -14.40 3.06 -20.40
N LEU A 124 -15.15 4.16 -20.31
CA LEU A 124 -14.99 5.17 -19.26
C LEU A 124 -15.27 4.58 -17.87
N PHE A 125 -16.39 3.88 -17.70
CA PHE A 125 -16.74 3.27 -16.41
C PHE A 125 -15.72 2.25 -15.95
N VAL A 126 -15.18 1.48 -16.89
CA VAL A 126 -14.15 0.48 -16.60
C VAL A 126 -12.88 1.15 -16.11
N LEU A 127 -12.38 2.16 -16.83
CA LEU A 127 -11.17 2.86 -16.42
C LEU A 127 -11.34 3.49 -15.02
N ILE A 128 -12.53 4.00 -14.71
CA ILE A 128 -12.83 4.49 -13.35
C ILE A 128 -12.81 3.35 -12.34
N ALA A 129 -13.41 2.20 -12.65
CA ALA A 129 -13.45 1.04 -11.77
C ALA A 129 -12.04 0.50 -11.46
N GLU A 130 -11.15 0.40 -12.45
CA GLU A 130 -9.75 -0.01 -12.28
C GLU A 130 -9.01 0.90 -11.30
N VAL A 131 -9.18 2.23 -11.42
CA VAL A 131 -8.58 3.20 -10.50
C VAL A 131 -9.13 3.01 -9.08
N LEU A 132 -10.45 2.85 -8.93
CA LEU A 132 -11.08 2.63 -7.63
C LEU A 132 -10.64 1.32 -6.99
N GLU A 133 -10.44 0.27 -7.78
CA GLU A 133 -9.91 -1.02 -7.32
C GLU A 133 -8.49 -0.84 -6.78
N GLY A 134 -7.60 -0.20 -7.52
CA GLY A 134 -6.24 0.09 -7.08
C GLY A 134 -6.20 0.93 -5.79
N MET A 135 -7.08 1.93 -5.67
CA MET A 135 -7.24 2.72 -4.45
C MET A 135 -7.69 1.84 -3.27
N THR A 136 -8.64 0.95 -3.50
CA THR A 136 -9.21 0.07 -2.46
C THR A 136 -8.16 -0.94 -1.97
N VAL A 137 -7.47 -1.61 -2.90
CA VAL A 137 -6.42 -2.59 -2.59
C VAL A 137 -5.26 -1.92 -1.85
N SER A 138 -4.79 -0.76 -2.31
CA SER A 138 -3.70 -0.04 -1.66
C SER A 138 -4.08 0.43 -0.25
N ARG A 139 -5.31 0.90 -0.05
CA ARG A 139 -5.83 1.29 1.26
C ARG A 139 -5.94 0.09 2.20
N GLY A 140 -6.43 -1.05 1.71
CA GLY A 140 -6.47 -2.29 2.49
C GLY A 140 -5.07 -2.77 2.90
N ARG A 141 -4.11 -2.73 1.98
CA ARG A 141 -2.71 -3.10 2.27
C ARG A 141 -2.08 -2.19 3.33
N ARG A 142 -2.30 -0.87 3.24
CA ARG A 142 -1.82 0.10 4.24
C ARG A 142 -2.43 -0.15 5.61
N ALA A 143 -3.75 -0.36 5.69
CA ALA A 143 -4.41 -0.64 6.97
C ALA A 143 -3.86 -1.89 7.67
N ILE A 144 -3.55 -2.95 6.92
CA ILE A 144 -2.89 -4.16 7.47
C ILE A 144 -1.47 -3.83 7.93
N ARG A 145 -0.72 -3.02 7.16
CA ARG A 145 0.62 -2.59 7.51
C ARG A 145 0.63 -1.81 8.83
N ASP A 146 -0.26 -0.82 8.95
CA ASP A 146 -0.42 0.01 10.13
C ASP A 146 -0.79 -0.84 11.36
N LEU A 147 -1.64 -1.87 11.18
CA LEU A 147 -1.96 -2.82 12.24
C LEU A 147 -0.73 -3.62 12.71
N LEU A 148 0.10 -4.08 11.77
CA LEU A 148 1.33 -4.82 12.09
C LEU A 148 2.38 -3.93 12.73
N ASP A 149 2.47 -2.66 12.34
CA ASP A 149 3.42 -1.69 12.92
C ASP A 149 3.09 -1.34 14.39
N PHE A 150 1.89 -1.66 14.88
CA PHE A 150 1.57 -1.56 16.30
C PHE A 150 2.23 -2.63 17.18
N LEU A 151 2.70 -3.74 16.59
CA LEU A 151 3.39 -4.78 17.36
C LEU A 151 4.80 -4.29 17.74
N PRO A 152 5.16 -4.29 19.04
CA PRO A 152 6.52 -3.97 19.45
C PRO A 152 7.49 -4.96 18.82
N ARG A 153 8.65 -4.47 18.34
CA ARG A 153 9.68 -5.32 17.71
C ARG A 153 10.60 -5.96 18.73
N ALA A 154 10.86 -5.26 19.83
CA ALA A 154 11.73 -5.71 20.91
C ALA A 154 10.96 -5.80 22.23
N VAL A 155 11.30 -6.81 23.03
CA VAL A 155 10.63 -7.18 24.27
C VAL A 155 11.66 -7.51 25.34
N SER A 156 11.43 -7.01 26.56
CA SER A 156 12.26 -7.37 27.71
C SER A 156 11.77 -8.69 28.32
N VAL A 157 12.63 -9.70 28.37
CA VAL A 157 12.37 -11.02 28.98
C VAL A 157 13.24 -11.26 30.19
N ARG A 158 12.70 -11.93 31.20
CA ARG A 158 13.42 -12.36 32.40
C ARG A 158 13.87 -13.81 32.24
N ARG A 159 15.18 -14.03 32.01
CA ARG A 159 15.81 -15.35 31.89
C ARG A 159 17.02 -15.45 32.82
N GLY A 160 17.18 -16.58 33.51
CA GLY A 160 18.37 -16.83 34.34
C GLY A 160 18.62 -15.84 35.48
N GLY A 161 17.59 -15.13 35.96
CA GLY A 161 17.70 -14.12 37.02
C GLY A 161 18.06 -12.71 36.53
N GLY A 162 18.26 -12.50 35.23
CA GLY A 162 18.49 -11.19 34.60
C GLY A 162 17.38 -10.78 33.64
N VAL A 163 17.38 -9.51 33.21
CA VAL A 163 16.53 -8.98 32.15
C VAL A 163 17.36 -8.84 30.88
N ALA A 164 16.86 -9.38 29.77
CA ALA A 164 17.47 -9.26 28.46
C ALA A 164 16.42 -8.75 27.45
N GLU A 165 16.84 -7.92 26.51
CA GLU A 165 16.00 -7.49 25.40
C GLU A 165 16.16 -8.48 24.24
N VAL A 166 15.05 -8.99 23.73
CA VAL A 166 15.00 -9.94 22.61
C VAL A 166 13.99 -9.45 21.59
N ASP A 167 14.17 -9.82 20.32
CA ASP A 167 13.13 -9.61 19.32
C ASP A 167 11.87 -10.39 19.68
N THR A 168 10.70 -9.82 19.38
CA THR A 168 9.39 -10.44 19.61
C THR A 168 9.29 -11.80 18.93
N GLU A 169 9.96 -11.98 17.78
CA GLU A 169 10.01 -13.26 17.05
C GLU A 169 10.82 -14.35 17.76
N ALA A 170 11.72 -13.98 18.68
CA ALA A 170 12.57 -14.90 19.43
C ALA A 170 11.99 -15.31 20.80
N LEU A 171 10.76 -14.86 21.11
CA LEU A 171 10.04 -15.28 22.31
C LEU A 171 9.67 -16.76 22.26
N ALA A 172 9.92 -17.46 23.36
CA ALA A 172 9.54 -18.85 23.54
C ALA A 172 8.37 -18.98 24.53
N VAL A 173 7.55 -20.00 24.35
CA VAL A 173 6.47 -20.31 25.30
C VAL A 173 7.07 -20.59 26.68
N GLY A 174 6.60 -19.87 27.69
CA GLY A 174 7.10 -19.94 29.06
C GLY A 174 8.07 -18.81 29.46
N ASP A 175 8.46 -17.94 28.53
CA ASP A 175 9.23 -16.74 28.87
C ASP A 175 8.41 -15.77 29.75
N ALA A 176 9.06 -15.22 30.77
CA ALA A 176 8.50 -14.15 31.59
C ALA A 176 8.81 -12.79 30.95
N VAL A 177 7.81 -12.17 30.34
CA VAL A 177 7.93 -10.85 29.70
C VAL A 177 7.72 -9.73 30.73
N LEU A 178 8.62 -8.75 30.73
CA LEU A 178 8.48 -7.53 31.52
C LEU A 178 7.84 -6.42 30.66
N VAL A 179 6.67 -5.93 31.09
CA VAL A 179 5.96 -4.83 30.43
C VAL A 179 5.91 -3.64 31.38
N ASN A 180 6.52 -2.52 30.97
CA ASN A 180 6.46 -1.27 31.74
C ASN A 180 5.09 -0.59 31.58
N PRO A 181 4.67 0.26 32.54
CA PRO A 181 3.46 1.06 32.39
C PRO A 181 3.45 1.86 31.08
N GLY A 182 2.36 1.78 30.32
CA GLY A 182 2.24 2.38 28.99
C GLY A 182 2.94 1.61 27.86
N GLY A 183 3.65 0.53 28.20
CA GLY A 183 4.22 -0.42 27.24
C GLY A 183 3.15 -1.25 26.54
N ARG A 184 3.46 -1.70 25.33
CA ARG A 184 2.57 -2.57 24.54
C ARG A 184 2.80 -4.03 24.92
N ILE A 185 1.73 -4.81 24.94
CA ILE A 185 1.80 -6.25 25.19
C ILE A 185 2.13 -6.94 23.86
N PRO A 186 3.27 -7.64 23.74
CA PRO A 186 3.73 -8.21 22.46
C PRO A 186 2.97 -9.47 22.04
N VAL A 187 2.59 -10.30 23.01
CA VAL A 187 1.96 -11.62 22.80
C VAL A 187 0.96 -11.90 23.92
N ASP A 188 0.02 -12.81 23.67
CA ASP A 188 -0.89 -13.31 24.70
C ASP A 188 -0.13 -14.08 25.79
N GLY A 189 -0.60 -13.96 27.03
CA GLY A 189 0.02 -14.62 28.17
C GLY A 189 -0.78 -14.45 29.46
N THR A 190 -0.29 -15.07 30.53
CA THR A 190 -0.89 -14.98 31.87
C THR A 190 -0.03 -14.10 32.76
N VAL A 191 -0.66 -13.21 33.53
CA VAL A 191 0.05 -12.39 34.51
C VAL A 191 0.56 -13.27 35.65
N ILE A 192 1.87 -13.21 35.90
CA ILE A 192 2.54 -13.88 37.02
C ILE A 192 2.88 -12.84 38.09
N ALA A 193 2.66 -13.19 39.36
CA ALA A 193 2.91 -12.35 40.53
C ALA A 193 4.37 -12.43 41.01
#